data_AF-A0A955X051-F1
#
_entry.id   AF-A0A955X051-F1
#
_cell.length_a   1.000
_cell.length_b   1.000
_cell.length_c   1.000
_cell.angle_alpha   90.00
_cell.angle_beta   90.00
_cell.angle_gamma   90.00
#
_symmetry.space_group_name_H-M   'P 1'
#
loop_
_entity.id
_entity.type
_entity.pdbx_description
1 polymer ?
#
loop_
_entity_poly.entity_id
_entity_poly.type
_entity_poly.pdbx_seq_one_letter_code
_entity_poly.pdbx_strand_id
1 'polypeptide(L)'
;MRRFRSHGDGRFQPEELAAVGDHAVFEEGVRIWHPERVYLGQNVYVGHQAMLKGYYKNDLRIGDDCWIGQGCFFHAAGGITVGDRVGVGPFVKILTSFHGEAGRAVPILDSPLEFAPVVVGDDCDLGVGSVLLPGVTLGRGVQVGAGAVVT
;
A
#
# COMPACT_ATOMS: atom_id res chain seq x y z
N MET A 1 -3.76 -30.58 4.94
CA MET A 1 -2.58 -29.71 5.18
C MET A 1 -2.64 -28.54 4.21
N ARG A 2 -2.48 -27.30 4.71
CA ARG A 2 -2.46 -26.09 3.87
C ARG A 2 -1.25 -26.16 2.94
N ARG A 3 -1.43 -25.93 1.65
CA ARG A 3 -0.35 -25.93 0.65
C ARG A 3 -0.12 -24.50 0.18
N PHE A 4 0.96 -23.89 0.64
CA PHE A 4 1.34 -22.55 0.22
C PHE A 4 1.76 -22.54 -1.26
N ARG A 5 1.50 -21.42 -1.93
CA ARG A 5 1.96 -21.14 -3.30
C ARG A 5 2.68 -19.80 -3.29
N SER A 6 3.63 -19.65 -4.20
CA SER A 6 4.29 -18.36 -4.41
C SER A 6 3.28 -17.32 -4.89
N HIS A 7 3.45 -16.07 -4.48
CA HIS A 7 2.72 -14.92 -5.04
C HIS A 7 3.41 -14.36 -6.30
N GLY A 8 4.47 -15.00 -6.79
CA GLY A 8 5.33 -14.44 -7.85
C GLY A 8 6.45 -13.56 -7.29
N ASP A 9 7.34 -13.10 -8.16
CA ASP A 9 8.52 -12.31 -7.78
C ASP A 9 8.24 -10.80 -7.68
N GLY A 10 7.12 -10.34 -8.24
CA GLY A 10 6.68 -8.94 -8.24
C GLY A 10 7.41 -8.07 -9.25
N ARG A 11 8.12 -8.65 -10.22
CA ARG A 11 8.63 -7.89 -11.37
C ARG A 11 7.45 -7.44 -12.23
N PHE A 12 7.57 -6.25 -12.81
CA PHE A 12 6.53 -5.63 -13.61
C PHE A 12 7.16 -4.77 -14.72
N GLN A 13 6.36 -4.41 -15.72
CA GLN A 13 6.63 -3.31 -16.63
C GLN A 13 5.62 -2.17 -16.38
N PRO A 14 6.00 -0.88 -16.50
CA PRO A 14 5.10 0.24 -16.28
C PRO A 14 3.78 0.17 -17.08
N GLU A 15 3.80 -0.39 -18.30
CA GLU A 15 2.62 -0.58 -19.14
C GLU A 15 1.62 -1.63 -18.62
N GLU A 16 2.02 -2.46 -17.66
CA GLU A 16 1.12 -3.42 -17.00
C GLU A 16 0.27 -2.74 -15.92
N LEU A 17 0.62 -1.51 -15.52
CA LEU A 17 -0.16 -0.75 -14.55
C LEU A 17 -1.53 -0.40 -15.14
N ALA A 18 -2.55 -0.37 -14.29
CA ALA A 18 -3.89 0.04 -14.69
C ALA A 18 -3.91 1.48 -15.22
N ALA A 19 -3.10 2.35 -14.63
CA ALA A 19 -2.75 3.67 -15.15
C ALA A 19 -1.43 4.13 -14.54
N VAL A 20 -0.64 4.87 -15.31
CA VAL A 20 0.56 5.56 -14.85
C VAL A 20 0.64 6.92 -15.55
N GLY A 21 0.69 7.99 -14.78
CA GLY A 21 0.85 9.34 -15.30
C GLY A 21 2.28 9.62 -15.77
N ASP A 22 2.46 10.77 -16.42
CA ASP A 22 3.77 11.21 -16.90
C ASP A 22 4.77 11.38 -15.74
N HIS A 23 6.04 11.16 -16.04
CA HIS A 23 7.16 11.37 -15.09
C HIS A 23 7.16 10.47 -13.84
N ALA A 24 6.48 9.33 -13.88
CA ALA A 24 6.63 8.31 -12.83
C ALA A 24 8.06 7.75 -12.82
N VAL A 25 8.63 7.60 -11.62
CA VAL A 25 9.97 7.05 -11.40
C VAL A 25 9.86 5.80 -10.53
N PHE A 26 10.49 4.71 -10.98
CA PHE A 26 10.61 3.47 -10.21
C PHE A 26 12.08 3.16 -10.00
N GLU A 27 12.49 3.11 -8.75
CA GLU A 27 13.86 2.82 -8.39
C GLU A 27 14.18 1.31 -8.40
N GLU A 28 15.46 1.00 -8.27
CA GLU A 28 15.94 -0.38 -8.25
C GLU A 28 15.26 -1.21 -7.16
N GLY A 29 14.82 -2.41 -7.55
CA GLY A 29 14.20 -3.38 -6.66
C GLY A 29 12.75 -3.09 -6.28
N VAL A 30 12.10 -2.06 -6.84
CA VAL A 30 10.64 -1.89 -6.71
C VAL A 30 9.94 -3.14 -7.24
N ARG A 31 8.94 -3.61 -6.49
CA ARG A 31 8.14 -4.78 -6.85
C ARG A 31 6.66 -4.46 -6.78
N ILE A 32 5.94 -4.84 -7.83
CA ILE A 32 4.50 -4.64 -7.94
C ILE A 32 3.82 -5.97 -8.20
N TRP A 33 2.80 -6.28 -7.40
CA TRP A 33 1.91 -7.43 -7.62
C TRP A 33 0.55 -6.91 -8.05
N HIS A 34 -0.10 -7.64 -8.95
CA HIS A 34 -1.35 -7.20 -9.57
C HIS A 34 -1.24 -5.77 -10.15
N PRO A 35 -0.26 -5.51 -11.04
CA PRO A 35 -0.07 -4.19 -11.62
C PRO A 35 -1.34 -3.67 -12.31
N GLU A 36 -2.18 -4.56 -12.85
CA GLU A 36 -3.49 -4.26 -13.44
C GLU A 36 -4.51 -3.64 -12.46
N ARG A 37 -4.12 -3.48 -11.19
CA ARG A 37 -4.90 -2.88 -10.09
C ARG A 37 -4.18 -1.72 -9.41
N VAL A 38 -3.09 -1.25 -10.01
CA VAL A 38 -2.29 -0.13 -9.50
C VAL A 38 -2.46 1.06 -10.45
N TYR A 39 -2.90 2.17 -9.87
CA TYR A 39 -3.09 3.45 -10.54
C TYR A 39 -2.16 4.48 -9.92
N LEU A 40 -1.28 5.07 -10.72
CA LEU A 40 -0.40 6.15 -10.32
C LEU A 40 -0.74 7.41 -11.11
N GLY A 41 -0.83 8.54 -10.41
CA GLY A 41 -0.94 9.86 -10.99
C GLY A 41 0.32 10.32 -11.71
N GLN A 42 0.38 11.61 -12.01
CA GLN A 42 1.54 12.27 -12.59
C GLN A 42 2.63 12.49 -11.53
N ASN A 43 3.89 12.44 -11.95
CA ASN A 43 5.04 12.80 -11.13
C ASN A 43 5.12 12.02 -9.79
N VAL A 44 4.91 10.70 -9.85
CA VAL A 44 5.01 9.81 -8.69
C VAL A 44 6.41 9.19 -8.62
N TYR A 45 7.09 9.37 -7.49
CA TYR A 45 8.35 8.71 -7.19
C TYR A 45 8.12 7.46 -6.34
N VAL A 46 8.66 6.31 -6.76
CA VAL A 46 8.63 5.05 -6.01
C VAL A 46 10.04 4.61 -5.67
N GLY A 47 10.39 4.77 -4.40
CA GLY A 47 11.73 4.54 -3.86
C GLY A 47 12.18 3.08 -3.85
N HIS A 48 13.49 2.90 -3.77
CA HIS A 48 14.18 1.62 -3.81
C HIS A 48 13.50 0.56 -2.93
N GLN A 49 13.37 -0.65 -3.46
CA GLN A 49 12.84 -1.82 -2.73
C GLN A 49 11.39 -1.66 -2.20
N ALA A 50 10.64 -0.63 -2.63
CA ALA A 50 9.23 -0.53 -2.28
C ALA A 50 8.43 -1.71 -2.87
N MET A 51 7.46 -2.19 -2.10
CA MET A 51 6.60 -3.31 -2.47
C MET A 51 5.15 -2.82 -2.53
N LEU A 52 4.64 -2.65 -3.74
CA LEU A 52 3.26 -2.23 -3.98
C LEU A 52 2.43 -3.47 -4.34
N LYS A 53 1.69 -4.00 -3.38
CA LYS A 53 0.81 -5.14 -3.60
C LYS A 53 -0.60 -4.66 -3.90
N GLY A 54 -0.91 -4.53 -5.19
CA GLY A 54 -2.29 -4.52 -5.68
C GLY A 54 -3.00 -5.83 -5.31
N TYR A 55 -4.30 -5.91 -5.64
CA TYR A 55 -5.09 -7.09 -5.28
C TYR A 55 -6.22 -7.37 -6.26
N TYR A 56 -6.60 -8.64 -6.40
CA TYR A 56 -7.53 -9.10 -7.43
C TYR A 56 -8.91 -8.38 -7.45
N LYS A 57 -9.36 -7.85 -6.30
CA LYS A 57 -10.70 -7.23 -6.14
C LYS A 57 -10.69 -5.71 -5.91
N ASN A 58 -9.57 -5.15 -5.51
CA ASN A 58 -9.50 -3.77 -5.02
C ASN A 58 -8.25 -3.09 -5.57
N ASP A 59 -8.32 -1.76 -5.65
CA ASP A 59 -7.29 -0.97 -6.31
C ASP A 59 -6.32 -0.36 -5.28
N LEU A 60 -5.07 -0.20 -5.71
CA LEU A 60 -4.12 0.74 -5.12
C LEU A 60 -4.10 1.99 -5.99
N ARG A 61 -4.49 3.14 -5.44
CA ARG A 61 -4.53 4.41 -6.16
C ARG A 61 -3.65 5.42 -5.44
N ILE A 62 -2.72 6.02 -6.17
CA ILE A 62 -1.83 7.07 -5.68
C ILE A 62 -2.03 8.28 -6.60
N GLY A 63 -2.33 9.43 -6.02
CA GLY A 63 -2.56 10.69 -6.72
C GLY A 63 -1.28 11.30 -7.30
N ASP A 64 -1.39 12.56 -7.67
CA ASP A 64 -0.33 13.30 -8.35
C ASP A 64 0.73 13.79 -7.34
N ASP A 65 1.96 14.02 -7.82
CA ASP A 65 3.06 14.64 -7.08
C ASP A 65 3.43 13.94 -5.75
N CYS A 66 3.28 12.61 -5.71
CA CYS A 66 3.55 11.82 -4.51
C CYS A 66 4.99 11.30 -4.45
N TRP A 67 5.55 11.24 -3.23
CA TRP A 67 6.86 10.66 -2.98
C TRP A 67 6.72 9.44 -2.06
N ILE A 68 6.99 8.25 -2.61
CA ILE A 68 6.93 6.99 -1.87
C ILE A 68 8.35 6.55 -1.50
N GLY A 69 8.66 6.56 -0.20
CA GLY A 69 9.98 6.26 0.32
C GLY A 69 10.43 4.80 0.14
N GLN A 70 11.72 4.59 0.32
CA GLN A 70 12.36 3.28 0.16
C GLN A 70 11.77 2.24 1.10
N GLY A 71 11.64 1.00 0.63
CA GLY A 71 11.19 -0.13 1.43
C GLY A 71 9.76 -0.01 1.97
N CYS A 72 8.95 0.92 1.44
CA CYS A 72 7.53 0.99 1.78
C CYS A 72 6.81 -0.32 1.40
N PHE A 73 5.82 -0.70 2.19
CA PHE A 73 5.02 -1.90 1.95
C PHE A 73 3.53 -1.57 1.93
N PHE A 74 2.93 -1.59 0.75
CA PHE A 74 1.50 -1.33 0.58
C PHE A 74 0.80 -2.64 0.26
N HIS A 75 -0.19 -3.01 1.06
CA HIS A 75 -1.02 -4.19 0.84
C HIS A 75 -2.47 -3.76 0.65
N ALA A 76 -2.88 -3.60 -0.62
CA ALA A 76 -4.17 -3.04 -1.02
C ALA A 76 -5.29 -4.10 -1.13
N ALA A 77 -5.25 -5.12 -0.28
CA ALA A 77 -6.24 -6.19 -0.31
C ALA A 77 -7.69 -5.72 -0.07
N GLY A 78 -7.88 -4.72 0.78
CA GLY A 78 -9.12 -3.98 1.00
C GLY A 78 -9.19 -2.61 0.29
N GLY A 79 -8.19 -2.28 -0.53
CA GLY A 79 -8.09 -1.02 -1.27
C GLY A 79 -7.31 0.07 -0.53
N ILE A 80 -6.46 0.80 -1.25
CA ILE A 80 -5.71 1.95 -0.73
C ILE A 80 -5.94 3.13 -1.66
N THR A 81 -6.28 4.28 -1.09
CA THR A 81 -6.33 5.56 -1.80
C THR A 81 -5.38 6.54 -1.13
N VAL A 82 -4.40 7.03 -1.87
CA VAL A 82 -3.52 8.13 -1.48
C VAL A 82 -3.85 9.31 -2.39
N GLY A 83 -4.16 10.47 -1.79
CA GLY A 83 -4.44 11.72 -2.49
C GLY A 83 -3.19 12.34 -3.12
N ASP A 84 -3.25 13.63 -3.41
CA ASP A 84 -2.18 14.35 -4.10
C ASP A 84 -1.15 14.92 -3.13
N ARG A 85 0.10 15.09 -3.60
CA ARG A 85 1.20 15.73 -2.85
C ARG A 85 1.48 15.08 -1.49
N VAL A 86 1.33 13.76 -1.42
CA VAL A 86 1.58 13.00 -0.19
C VAL A 86 3.04 12.58 -0.13
N GLY A 87 3.68 12.92 0.99
CA GLY A 87 4.99 12.39 1.36
C GLY A 87 4.83 11.11 2.17
N VAL A 88 5.41 10.01 1.70
CA VAL A 88 5.43 8.74 2.44
C VAL A 88 6.88 8.43 2.80
N GLY A 89 7.24 8.57 4.07
CA GLY A 89 8.57 8.28 4.57
C GLY A 89 8.99 6.82 4.32
N PRO A 90 10.31 6.52 4.30
CA PRO A 90 10.79 5.17 4.11
C PRO A 90 10.20 4.17 5.12
N PHE A 91 10.04 2.91 4.71
CA PHE A 91 9.55 1.79 5.53
C PHE A 91 8.12 1.92 6.08
N VAL A 92 7.34 2.91 5.61
CA VAL A 92 5.91 3.02 5.94
C VAL A 92 5.16 1.78 5.44
N LYS A 93 4.20 1.31 6.23
CA LYS A 93 3.34 0.18 5.89
C LYS A 93 1.89 0.62 5.88
N ILE A 94 1.19 0.30 4.80
CA ILE A 94 -0.25 0.54 4.68
C ILE A 94 -0.93 -0.81 4.48
N LEU A 95 -1.76 -1.21 5.44
CA LEU A 95 -2.38 -2.52 5.50
C LEU A 95 -3.90 -2.39 5.46
N THR A 96 -4.55 -3.22 4.66
CA THR A 96 -6.02 -3.17 4.47
C THR A 96 -6.71 -4.51 4.68
N SER A 97 -5.99 -5.47 5.27
CA SER A 97 -6.52 -6.79 5.62
C SER A 97 -6.00 -7.23 6.98
N PHE A 98 -6.85 -7.93 7.73
CA PHE A 98 -6.51 -8.50 9.03
C PHE A 98 -7.27 -9.81 9.26
N HIS A 99 -6.77 -10.66 10.16
CA HIS A 99 -7.51 -11.84 10.59
C HIS A 99 -8.55 -11.43 11.64
N GLY A 100 -9.82 -11.74 11.37
CA GLY A 100 -10.94 -11.47 12.27
C GLY A 100 -10.94 -12.37 13.50
N GLU A 101 -11.76 -12.02 14.48
CA GLU A 101 -11.92 -12.80 15.71
C GLU A 101 -12.73 -14.07 15.46
N ALA A 102 -12.11 -15.24 15.70
CA ALA A 102 -12.77 -16.56 15.64
C ALA A 102 -12.69 -17.32 16.98
N GLY A 103 -12.30 -16.63 18.05
CA GLY A 103 -12.02 -17.22 19.35
C GLY A 103 -10.68 -17.98 19.41
N ARG A 104 -10.26 -18.35 20.63
CA ARG A 104 -8.93 -18.96 20.88
C ARG A 104 -8.80 -20.42 20.44
N ALA A 105 -9.93 -21.07 20.14
CA ALA A 105 -9.96 -22.46 19.69
C ALA A 105 -9.63 -22.60 18.19
N VAL A 106 -9.74 -21.52 17.42
CA VAL A 106 -9.48 -21.51 15.99
C VAL A 106 -8.06 -20.99 15.76
N PRO A 107 -7.19 -21.72 15.04
CA PRO A 107 -5.89 -21.20 14.64
C PRO A 107 -6.05 -19.92 13.82
N ILE A 108 -5.18 -18.92 14.04
CA ILE A 108 -5.29 -17.61 13.35
C ILE A 108 -5.30 -17.71 11.82
N LEU A 109 -4.61 -18.72 11.26
CA LEU A 109 -4.55 -18.95 9.82
C LEU A 109 -5.89 -19.44 9.25
N ASP A 110 -6.76 -20.00 10.08
CA ASP A 110 -8.10 -20.48 9.74
C ASP A 110 -9.19 -19.47 10.14
N SER A 111 -8.82 -18.38 10.83
CA SER A 111 -9.70 -17.24 11.08
C SER A 111 -10.13 -16.56 9.77
N PRO A 112 -11.34 -15.95 9.74
CA PRO A 112 -11.79 -15.20 8.57
C PRO A 112 -10.79 -14.08 8.25
N LEU A 113 -10.59 -13.84 6.95
CA LEU A 113 -9.81 -12.70 6.47
C LEU A 113 -10.77 -11.55 6.20
N GLU A 114 -10.59 -10.45 6.92
CA GLU A 114 -11.37 -9.23 6.80
C GLU A 114 -10.57 -8.16 6.07
N PHE A 115 -11.30 -7.23 5.45
CA PHE A 115 -10.74 -6.19 4.61
C PHE A 115 -11.39 -4.85 4.95
N ALA A 116 -10.58 -3.81 5.11
CA ALA A 116 -11.06 -2.45 5.32
C ALA A 116 -10.14 -1.47 4.58
N PRO A 117 -10.70 -0.53 3.78
CA PRO A 117 -9.90 0.38 2.98
C PRO A 117 -9.11 1.34 3.86
N VAL A 118 -7.98 1.83 3.33
CA VAL A 118 -7.23 2.94 3.92
C VAL A 118 -7.23 4.12 2.97
N VAL A 119 -7.54 5.30 3.51
CA VAL A 119 -7.59 6.55 2.75
C VAL A 119 -6.64 7.56 3.37
N VAL A 120 -5.73 8.09 2.57
CA VAL A 120 -4.81 9.18 2.92
C VAL A 120 -5.19 10.39 2.09
N GLY A 121 -5.66 11.46 2.73
CA GLY A 121 -6.01 12.70 2.04
C GLY A 121 -4.78 13.45 1.50
N ASP A 122 -5.04 14.49 0.70
CA ASP A 122 -3.99 15.29 0.08
C ASP A 122 -3.05 15.94 1.11
N ASP A 123 -1.86 16.31 0.65
CA ASP A 123 -0.87 17.09 1.43
C ASP A 123 -0.44 16.42 2.75
N CYS A 124 -0.66 15.11 2.91
CA CYS A 124 -0.24 14.38 4.11
C CYS A 124 1.26 14.07 4.12
N ASP A 125 1.81 13.92 5.32
CA ASP A 125 3.17 13.44 5.55
C ASP A 125 3.15 12.23 6.49
N LEU A 126 3.57 11.06 5.97
CA LEU A 126 3.63 9.83 6.74
C LEU A 126 5.06 9.59 7.21
N GLY A 127 5.31 9.83 8.50
CA GLY A 127 6.64 9.69 9.08
C GLY A 127 7.23 8.28 8.90
N VAL A 128 8.55 8.24 8.73
CA VAL A 128 9.35 7.02 8.50
C VAL A 128 8.92 5.87 9.40
N GLY A 129 8.70 4.70 8.81
CA GLY A 129 8.39 3.46 9.54
C GLY A 129 7.01 3.42 10.20
N SER A 130 6.15 4.43 10.00
CA SER A 130 4.78 4.39 10.51
C SER A 130 3.94 3.29 9.85
N VAL A 131 2.88 2.87 10.53
CA VAL A 131 1.99 1.79 10.10
C VAL A 131 0.55 2.29 10.17
N LEU A 132 -0.15 2.26 9.03
CA LEU A 132 -1.58 2.51 8.94
C LEU A 132 -2.31 1.17 8.90
N LEU A 133 -3.19 0.95 9.89
CA LEU A 133 -4.00 -0.26 9.99
C LEU A 133 -5.27 -0.20 9.11
N PRO A 134 -5.91 -1.36 8.86
CA PRO A 134 -7.12 -1.42 8.04
C PRO A 134 -8.22 -0.52 8.59
N GLY A 135 -8.87 0.27 7.71
CA GLY A 135 -9.96 1.17 8.08
C GLY A 135 -9.55 2.60 8.41
N VAL A 136 -8.25 2.90 8.50
CA VAL A 136 -7.75 4.26 8.76
C VAL A 136 -8.13 5.22 7.64
N THR A 137 -8.64 6.40 8.02
CA THR A 137 -8.84 7.55 7.11
C THR A 137 -8.13 8.77 7.68
N LEU A 138 -7.13 9.28 6.96
CA LEU A 138 -6.45 10.52 7.27
C LEU A 138 -7.06 11.67 6.45
N GLY A 139 -7.42 12.76 7.13
CA GLY A 139 -7.84 13.99 6.47
C GLY A 139 -6.67 14.70 5.78
N ARG A 140 -6.99 15.68 4.93
CA ARG A 140 -5.99 16.51 4.25
C ARG A 140 -5.00 17.15 5.25
N GLY A 141 -3.71 17.13 4.92
CA GLY A 141 -2.65 17.81 5.68
C GLY A 141 -2.26 17.14 7.00
N VAL A 142 -2.68 15.90 7.25
CA VAL A 142 -2.31 15.16 8.45
C VAL A 142 -0.82 14.79 8.40
N GLN A 143 -0.14 14.98 9.53
CA GLN A 143 1.23 14.51 9.73
C GLN A 143 1.22 13.35 10.73
N VAL A 144 1.77 12.21 10.32
CA VAL A 144 1.92 11.02 11.16
C VAL A 144 3.36 10.97 11.66
N GLY A 145 3.54 10.84 12.97
CA GLY A 145 4.87 10.71 13.57
C GLY A 145 5.61 9.47 13.09
N ALA A 146 6.94 9.55 13.01
CA ALA A 146 7.78 8.40 12.67
C ALA A 146 7.55 7.22 13.65
N GLY A 147 7.46 6.00 13.11
CA GLY A 147 7.22 4.78 13.87
C GLY A 147 5.83 4.65 14.52
N ALA A 148 4.92 5.60 14.30
CA ALA A 148 3.58 5.54 14.85
C ALA A 148 2.76 4.40 14.25
N VAL A 149 1.83 3.86 15.04
CA VAL A 149 0.78 2.96 14.56
C VAL A 149 -0.55 3.71 14.63
N VAL A 150 -1.19 3.90 13.48
CA VAL A 150 -2.50 4.55 13.36
C VAL A 150 -3.56 3.46 13.23
N THR A 151 -4.57 3.51 14.10
CA THR A 151 -5.60 2.47 14.27
C THR A 151 -6.99 3.04 14.24
#